data_AF-A0ABD3CDB4-F1
#
_entry.id   AF-A0ABD3CDB4-F1
#
_cell.length_a   1.000
_cell.length_b   1.000
_cell.length_c   1.000
_cell.angle_alpha   90.00
_cell.angle_beta   90.00
_cell.angle_gamma   90.00
#
_symmetry.space_group_name_H-M   'P 1'
#
loop_
_entity.id
_entity.type
_entity.pdbx_description
1 polymer ?
#
loop_
_entity_poly.entity_id
_entity_poly.type
_entity_poly.pdbx_seq_one_letter_code
_entity_poly.pdbx_strand_id
1 'polypeptide(L)'
;MSLKNGDCDMIELYKYTHANVKGKWSSALAKKNREQMNEQRDLYAAEGVEKSEQEIVAEVVGRGNGYIKGLGYGPKPPGKQSQLQQELEETRVELGE
;
A
#
# COMPACT_ATOMS: atom_id res chain seq x y z
N MET A 1 -15.20 -14.38 14.18
CA MET A 1 -16.05 -13.63 13.24
C MET A 1 -15.68 -14.09 11.84
N SER A 2 -16.52 -14.89 11.19
CA SER A 2 -16.25 -15.38 9.83
C SER A 2 -16.62 -14.29 8.83
N LEU A 3 -15.61 -13.78 8.13
CA LEU A 3 -15.84 -13.03 6.89
C LEU A 3 -16.37 -14.05 5.88
N LYS A 4 -17.62 -13.89 5.44
CA LYS A 4 -18.18 -14.74 4.39
C LYS A 4 -17.43 -14.43 3.10
N ASN A 5 -16.75 -15.43 2.55
CA ASN A 5 -16.07 -15.36 1.24
C ASN A 5 -17.10 -15.09 0.14
N GLY A 6 -17.33 -13.81 -0.16
CA GLY A 6 -18.10 -13.33 -1.31
C GLY A 6 -17.77 -11.85 -1.45
N ASP A 7 -16.95 -11.52 -2.45
CA ASP A 7 -16.67 -10.16 -2.92
C ASP A 7 -16.43 -9.14 -1.78
N CYS A 8 -15.37 -9.37 -0.99
CA CYS A 8 -14.98 -8.45 0.06
C CYS A 8 -14.39 -7.18 -0.57
N ASP A 9 -15.16 -6.09 -0.57
CA ASP A 9 -14.66 -4.73 -0.83
C ASP A 9 -13.38 -4.50 0.02
N MET A 10 -12.27 -4.28 -0.68
CA MET A 10 -10.95 -4.11 -0.05
C MET A 10 -10.89 -2.86 0.84
N ILE A 11 -11.70 -1.85 0.53
CA ILE A 11 -11.83 -0.62 1.31
C ILE A 11 -12.59 -0.92 2.62
N GLU A 12 -13.62 -1.77 2.59
CA GLU A 12 -14.29 -2.24 3.81
C GLU A 12 -13.39 -3.17 4.65
N LEU A 13 -12.61 -4.03 4.00
CA LEU A 13 -11.60 -4.84 4.68
C LEU A 13 -10.55 -3.97 5.39
N TYR A 14 -10.14 -2.87 4.77
CA TYR A 14 -9.24 -1.90 5.39
C TYR A 14 -9.82 -1.34 6.69
N LYS A 15 -11.10 -0.95 6.69
CA LYS A 15 -11.79 -0.48 7.90
C LYS A 15 -11.86 -1.58 8.96
N TYR A 16 -12.19 -2.81 8.58
CA TYR A 16 -12.27 -3.93 9.53
C TYR A 16 -10.94 -4.24 10.21
N THR A 17 -9.82 -4.07 9.50
CA THR A 17 -8.48 -4.35 10.01
C THR A 17 -7.87 -3.18 10.79
N HIS A 18 -8.28 -1.94 10.48
CA HIS A 18 -7.70 -0.72 11.06
C HIS A 18 -8.65 0.02 12.02
N ALA A 19 -9.86 -0.48 12.24
CA ALA A 19 -10.77 0.01 13.26
C ALA A 19 -11.21 -1.13 14.19
N ASN A 20 -11.47 -0.80 15.45
CA ASN A 20 -12.04 -1.77 16.38
C ASN A 20 -13.53 -2.00 16.12
N VAL A 21 -14.12 -2.98 16.81
CA VAL A 21 -15.57 -3.28 16.73
C VAL A 21 -16.48 -2.11 17.14
N LYS A 22 -15.95 -1.11 17.84
CA LYS A 22 -16.66 0.13 18.22
C LYS A 22 -16.48 1.25 17.18
N GLY A 23 -15.85 0.97 16.03
CA GLY A 23 -15.58 1.94 14.97
C GLY A 23 -14.45 2.94 15.29
N LYS A 24 -13.65 2.71 16.34
CA LYS A 24 -12.51 3.56 16.68
C LYS A 24 -11.31 3.14 15.82
N TRP A 25 -10.78 4.10 15.07
CA TRP A 25 -9.57 3.94 14.27
C TRP A 25 -8.33 3.66 15.13
N SER A 26 -7.45 2.80 14.62
CA SER A 26 -6.16 2.48 15.25
C SER A 26 -5.19 3.67 15.26
N SER A 27 -5.28 4.54 14.24
CA SER A 27 -4.49 5.76 14.14
C SER A 27 -5.23 6.84 13.34
N ALA A 28 -4.79 8.10 13.50
CA ALA A 28 -5.29 9.20 12.67
C ALA A 28 -4.96 8.99 11.18
N LEU A 29 -3.79 8.41 10.88
CA LEU A 29 -3.41 8.05 9.51
C LEU A 29 -4.35 7.01 8.92
N ALA A 30 -4.74 5.98 9.68
CA ALA A 30 -5.69 4.98 9.21
C ALA A 30 -7.05 5.58 8.86
N LYS A 31 -7.55 6.52 9.68
CA LYS A 31 -8.77 7.26 9.36
C LYS A 31 -8.61 8.06 8.06
N LYS A 32 -7.53 8.83 7.94
CA LYS A 32 -7.23 9.65 6.76
C LYS A 32 -7.13 8.80 5.49
N ASN A 33 -6.47 7.65 5.56
CA ASN A 33 -6.34 6.73 4.44
C ASN A 33 -7.71 6.20 4.01
N ARG A 34 -8.59 5.83 4.95
CA ARG A 34 -9.97 5.41 4.62
C ARG A 34 -10.76 6.51 3.93
N GLU A 35 -10.60 7.76 4.38
CA GLU A 35 -11.25 8.93 3.78
C GLU A 35 -10.73 9.15 2.36
N GLN A 36 -9.41 9.09 2.15
CA GLN A 36 -8.79 9.20 0.81
C GLN A 36 -9.23 8.08 -0.15
N MET A 37 -9.36 6.83 0.32
CA MET A 37 -9.85 5.73 -0.52
C MET A 37 -11.26 6.00 -1.05
N ASN A 38 -12.15 6.58 -0.24
CA ASN A 38 -13.50 6.96 -0.70
C ASN A 38 -13.42 8.09 -1.71
N GLU A 39 -12.65 9.14 -1.42
CA GLU A 39 -12.51 10.29 -2.31
C GLU A 39 -11.99 9.86 -3.69
N GLN A 40 -10.96 9.01 -3.74
CA GLN A 40 -10.46 8.46 -5.00
C GLN A 40 -11.49 7.61 -5.74
N ARG A 41 -12.26 6.77 -5.02
CA ARG A 41 -13.34 5.99 -5.62
C ARG A 41 -14.39 6.88 -6.27
N ASP A 42 -14.80 7.95 -5.58
CA ASP A 42 -15.78 8.91 -6.08
C ASP A 42 -15.23 9.71 -7.27
N LEU A 43 -13.95 10.08 -7.24
CA LEU A 43 -13.25 10.71 -8.36
C LEU A 43 -13.22 9.82 -9.60
N TYR A 44 -12.80 8.56 -9.47
CA TYR A 44 -12.77 7.62 -10.60
C TYR A 44 -14.17 7.35 -11.16
N ALA A 45 -15.18 7.24 -10.30
CA ALA A 45 -16.57 7.13 -10.73
C ALA A 45 -17.03 8.36 -11.53
N ALA A 46 -16.60 9.57 -11.13
CA ALA A 46 -16.91 10.81 -11.84
C ALA A 46 -16.16 10.93 -13.18
N GLU A 47 -14.92 10.45 -13.25
CA GLU A 47 -14.10 10.44 -14.47
C GLU A 47 -14.46 9.29 -15.43
N GLY A 48 -15.33 8.36 -15.00
CA GLY A 48 -15.68 7.17 -15.79
C GLY A 48 -14.53 6.16 -15.91
N VAL A 49 -13.54 6.25 -15.02
CA VAL A 49 -12.38 5.35 -14.99
C VAL A 49 -12.75 4.13 -14.14
N GLU A 50 -12.74 2.95 -14.75
CA GLU A 50 -12.90 1.69 -14.02
C GLU A 50 -11.57 1.31 -13.35
N LYS A 51 -11.36 1.76 -12.11
CA LYS A 51 -10.28 1.26 -11.24
C LYS A 51 -10.80 0.23 -10.25
N SER A 52 -10.02 -0.82 -10.03
CA SER A 52 -10.34 -1.81 -9.01
C SER A 52 -10.10 -1.26 -7.60
N GLU A 53 -10.90 -1.72 -6.62
CA GLU A 53 -10.73 -1.34 -5.21
C GLU A 53 -9.33 -1.67 -4.69
N GLN A 54 -8.73 -2.77 -5.18
CA GLN A 54 -7.36 -3.17 -4.87
C GLN A 54 -6.34 -2.12 -5.30
N GLU A 55 -6.52 -1.52 -6.47
CA GLU A 55 -5.63 -0.47 -6.98
C GLU A 55 -5.80 0.83 -6.21
N ILE A 56 -7.03 1.20 -5.85
CA ILE A 56 -7.30 2.38 -5.02
C ILE A 56 -6.61 2.22 -3.65
N VAL A 57 -6.76 1.06 -3.02
CA VAL A 57 -6.11 0.78 -1.73
C VAL A 57 -4.58 0.80 -1.86
N ALA A 58 -4.03 0.22 -2.94
CA ALA A 58 -2.59 0.22 -3.19
C ALA A 58 -2.02 1.62 -3.45
N GLU A 59 -2.79 2.52 -4.05
CA GLU A 59 -2.38 3.92 -4.28
C GLU A 59 -2.34 4.72 -2.98
N VAL A 60 -3.34 4.54 -2.10
CA VAL A 60 -3.42 5.26 -0.82
C VAL A 60 -2.44 4.72 0.23
N VAL A 61 -2.35 3.39 0.39
CA VAL A 61 -1.55 2.76 1.45
C VAL A 61 -0.14 2.43 0.97
N GLY A 62 0.07 2.39 -0.34
CA GLY A 62 1.29 1.93 -0.97
C GLY A 62 1.22 0.44 -1.34
N ARG A 63 1.89 0.09 -2.42
CA ARG A 63 2.08 -1.30 -2.83
C ARG A 63 3.18 -1.90 -1.97
N GLY A 64 2.89 -2.99 -1.24
CA GLY A 64 3.94 -3.68 -0.49
C GLY A 64 5.06 -4.13 -1.41
N ASN A 65 6.29 -3.68 -1.17
CA ASN A 65 7.47 -4.23 -1.85
C ASN A 65 7.43 -5.74 -1.58
N GLY A 66 7.36 -6.55 -2.63
CA GLY A 66 6.99 -7.97 -2.53
C GLY A 66 7.85 -8.80 -1.57
N TYR A 67 8.97 -8.26 -1.07
CA TYR A 67 9.77 -8.86 -0.03
C TYR A 67 9.16 -8.83 1.37
N ILE A 68 8.67 -9.98 1.79
CA ILE A 68 8.22 -10.19 3.16
C ILE A 68 9.28 -11.00 3.91
N LYS A 69 9.97 -10.35 4.85
CA LYS A 69 11.04 -10.97 5.65
C LYS A 69 10.52 -12.22 6.36
N GLY A 70 11.14 -13.37 6.10
CA GLY A 70 10.77 -14.66 6.69
C GLY A 70 9.66 -15.43 5.98
N LEU A 71 8.99 -14.83 4.99
CA LEU A 71 8.00 -15.52 4.13
C LEU A 71 8.50 -15.79 2.71
N GLY A 72 9.62 -15.19 2.29
CA GLY A 72 10.31 -15.51 1.03
C GLY A 72 9.60 -15.04 -0.25
N TYR A 73 8.53 -14.26 -0.15
CA TYR A 73 7.92 -13.60 -1.31
C TYR A 73 8.82 -12.47 -1.80
N GLY A 74 8.81 -12.20 -3.12
CA GLY A 74 9.47 -11.07 -3.78
C GLY A 74 11.01 -11.07 -3.81
N PRO A 75 11.62 -10.26 -4.70
CA PRO A 75 13.06 -10.11 -4.77
C PRO A 75 13.58 -9.53 -3.45
N LYS A 76 14.52 -10.24 -2.83
CA LYS A 76 15.16 -9.82 -1.58
C LYS A 76 15.81 -8.44 -1.80
N PRO A 77 15.46 -7.40 -1.02
CA PRO A 77 16.10 -6.11 -1.14
C PRO A 77 17.59 -6.27 -0.84
N PRO A 78 18.45 -5.48 -1.51
CA PRO A 78 19.88 -5.49 -1.24
C PRO A 78 20.11 -5.27 0.25
N GLY A 79 21.06 -6.02 0.82
CA GLY A 79 21.48 -5.78 2.19
C GLY A 79 22.05 -4.36 2.32
N LYS A 80 22.09 -3.80 3.54
CA LYS A 80 22.57 -2.42 3.77
C LYS A 80 23.92 -2.12 3.13
N GLN A 81 24.82 -3.11 3.06
CA GLN A 81 26.11 -2.98 2.38
C GLN A 81 25.97 -2.86 0.86
N SER A 82 25.15 -3.70 0.24
CA SER A 82 24.89 -3.68 -1.21
C SER A 82 24.18 -2.40 -1.64
N GLN A 83 23.29 -1.87 -0.80
CA GLN A 83 22.57 -0.62 -1.08
C GLN A 83 23.53 0.59 -1.06
N LEU A 84 24.42 0.67 -0.07
CA LEU A 84 25.44 1.72 0.01
C LEU A 84 26.44 1.63 -1.16
N GLN A 85 26.79 0.42 -1.59
CA GLN A 85 27.69 0.24 -2.75
C GLN A 85 27.04 0.68 -4.06
N GLN A 86 25.74 0.39 -4.27
CA GLN A 86 25.01 0.89 -5.44
C GLN A 86 24.90 2.41 -5.42
N GLU A 87 24.57 3.02 -4.29
CA GLU A 87 24.47 4.49 -4.17
C GLU A 87 25.82 5.19 -4.38
N LEU A 88 26.93 4.57 -3.91
CA LEU A 88 28.30 5.04 -4.17
C LEU A 88 28.73 4.87 -5.64
N GLU A 89 28.22 3.85 -6.32
CA GLU A 89 28.53 3.58 -7.73
C GLU A 89 27.72 4.49 -8.66
N GLU A 90 26.44 4.73 -8.34
CA GLU A 90 25.58 5.69 -9.01
C GLU A 90 26.13 7.13 -8.86
N THR A 91 26.55 7.53 -7.65
CA THR A 91 27.18 8.85 -7.42
C THR A 91 28.55 8.99 -8.08
N ARG A 92 29.29 7.90 -8.30
CA ARG A 92 30.56 7.90 -9.04
C ARG A 92 30.35 8.07 -10.54
N VAL A 93 29.26 7.56 -11.10
CA VAL A 93 28.91 7.71 -12.52
C VAL A 93 28.46 9.15 -12.81
N GLU A 94 27.75 9.81 -11.90
CA GLU A 94 27.22 11.17 -12.10
C GLU A 94 28.28 12.30 -12.02
N LEU A 95 29.44 12.02 -11.43
CA LEU A 95 30.55 13.00 -11.28
C LEU A 95 31.66 12.82 -12.33
N GLY A 96 31.43 11.99 -13.35
CA GLY A 96 32.41 11.64 -14.37
C GLY A 96 31.91 11.80 -15.80
N GLU A 97 31.65 13.04 -16.22
CA GLU A 97 31.77 13.51 -17.61
C GLU A 97 32.49 14.86 -17.65
#